data_AF-A0A933H585-F1
#
_entry.id   AF-A0A933H585-F1
#
_cell.length_a   1.000
_cell.length_b   1.000
_cell.length_c   1.000
_cell.angle_alpha   90.00
_cell.angle_beta   90.00
_cell.angle_gamma   90.00
#
_symmetry.space_group_name_H-M   'P 1'
#
loop_
_entity.id
_entity.type
_entity.pdbx_description
1 polymer ?
#
loop_
_entity_poly.entity_id
_entity_poly.type
_entity_poly.pdbx_seq_one_letter_code
_entity_poly.pdbx_strand_id
1 'polypeptide(L)'
;MRRSLERERRVIATIVFLVGAPGIVLTWLGIRLVRSEEKEVERRERAHYAAVAADADLAVSRALGFHAESVRDLAERLGPRVGSLDEAREVLAGSLEKEGVYERLHLVGPDGRLLEAHDAKTAAPAPPATVADESHPALASARRLEFVASDPAAARAEYERIVRSGPTDDGLACLARVGVARCFAKTGAREEALSALEQVVSRHPFATDTSGMAYSLGARLEMARIHADLGRDDSARWTLLDLAEFLLAHGDRLPADQVAYCWARCREALTRETSGPLAHGEPDAIAARWAEIETARRAPREGERERVEFEAAVGPWLREWLARDVPAPRLPIPVHFEDGWRPVIAARLRRDPEAPPLGAAVAVLDRERVLGDVVAPALAARSLEPDAVWIVTDMEGRPVVGELPEGSREPWIEVPLSALPYYRLSARAASGMGGNSSASTGPLLVWALVLSVGSIAAGLYVALRTVSREIASSRIQSDFVSSVTHELKTPLTAIQIFVETLREGRVEGPRETRECLDLLAAEAATLSRLIQRILD
;
A
#
# COMPACT_ATOMS: atom_id res chain seq x y z
N MET A 1 17.05 -19.57 81.10
CA MET A 1 16.04 -18.81 80.31
C MET A 1 16.55 -18.34 78.94
N ARG A 2 17.61 -17.52 78.80
CA ARG A 2 18.11 -17.07 77.48
C ARG A 2 18.45 -18.19 76.46
N ARG A 3 18.99 -19.33 76.93
CA ARG A 3 19.34 -20.46 76.04
C ARG A 3 18.14 -21.26 75.49
N SER A 4 16.95 -21.22 76.10
CA SER A 4 15.76 -21.89 75.52
C SER A 4 15.16 -21.05 74.39
N LEU A 5 15.03 -19.74 74.63
CA LEU A 5 14.51 -18.78 73.65
C LEU A 5 15.34 -18.73 72.34
N GLU A 6 16.66 -18.90 72.42
CA GLU A 6 17.53 -19.00 71.22
C GLU A 6 17.39 -20.33 70.47
N ARG A 7 17.02 -21.40 71.17
CA ARG A 7 16.77 -22.71 70.55
C ARG A 7 15.41 -22.70 69.86
N GLU A 8 14.41 -22.08 70.47
CA GLU A 8 13.06 -21.87 69.93
C GLU A 8 13.07 -21.01 68.66
N ARG A 9 13.77 -19.87 68.67
CA ARG A 9 13.94 -19.03 67.48
C ARG A 9 14.63 -19.77 66.33
N ARG A 10 15.61 -20.63 66.64
CA ARG A 10 16.30 -21.44 65.64
C ARG A 10 15.38 -22.49 65.02
N VAL A 11 14.60 -23.22 65.81
CA VAL A 11 13.68 -24.24 65.28
C VAL A 11 12.61 -23.62 64.39
N ILE A 12 11.99 -22.50 64.81
CA ILE A 12 10.99 -21.79 64.00
C ILE A 12 11.62 -21.26 62.71
N ALA A 13 12.80 -20.64 62.79
CA ALA A 13 13.51 -20.15 61.61
C ALA A 13 13.88 -21.29 60.65
N THR A 14 14.31 -22.44 61.17
CA THR A 14 14.62 -23.62 60.35
C THR A 14 13.38 -24.15 59.64
N ILE A 15 12.23 -24.27 60.32
CA ILE A 15 10.99 -24.78 59.70
C ILE A 15 10.48 -23.80 58.62
N VAL A 16 10.45 -22.50 58.90
CA VAL A 16 10.02 -21.48 57.93
C VAL A 16 10.94 -21.45 56.72
N PHE A 17 12.25 -21.59 56.92
CA PHE A 17 13.22 -21.63 55.82
C PHE A 17 13.11 -22.92 54.99
N LEU A 18 12.98 -24.08 55.64
CA LEU A 18 12.94 -25.38 54.98
C LEU A 18 11.64 -25.59 54.18
N VAL A 19 10.53 -24.98 54.61
CA VAL A 19 9.22 -25.14 53.97
C VAL A 19 8.88 -23.96 53.04
N GLY A 20 9.17 -22.73 53.46
CA GLY A 20 8.81 -21.52 52.71
C GLY A 20 9.68 -21.26 51.49
N ALA A 21 11.00 -21.45 51.62
CA ALA A 21 11.93 -21.13 50.54
C ALA A 21 11.74 -22.03 49.29
N PRO A 22 11.56 -23.36 49.41
CA PRO A 22 11.31 -24.22 48.25
C PRO A 22 9.97 -23.92 47.55
N GLY A 23 8.92 -23.57 48.31
CA GLY A 23 7.60 -23.23 47.73
C GLY A 23 7.62 -21.98 46.85
N ILE A 24 8.37 -20.95 47.29
CA ILE A 24 8.56 -19.72 46.51
C ILE A 24 9.38 -20.00 45.24
N VAL A 25 10.44 -20.79 45.36
CA VAL A 25 11.30 -21.15 44.22
C VAL A 25 10.55 -21.97 43.18
N LEU A 26 9.76 -22.97 43.59
CA LEU A 26 8.95 -23.78 42.68
C LEU A 26 7.86 -22.96 41.98
N THR A 27 7.23 -22.04 42.69
CA THR A 27 6.25 -21.11 42.11
C THR A 27 6.88 -20.21 41.06
N TRP A 28 8.05 -19.64 41.37
CA TRP A 28 8.80 -18.81 40.43
C TRP A 28 9.25 -19.60 39.19
N LEU A 29 9.73 -20.83 39.39
CA LEU A 29 10.15 -21.72 38.30
C LEU A 29 8.97 -22.07 37.37
N GLY A 30 7.79 -22.35 37.95
CA GLY A 30 6.57 -22.65 37.18
C GLY A 30 6.09 -21.48 36.34
N ILE A 31 6.04 -20.26 36.91
CA ILE A 31 5.69 -19.04 36.15
C ILE A 31 6.70 -18.79 35.02
N ARG A 32 7.99 -19.02 35.30
CA ARG A 32 9.05 -18.84 34.32
C ARG A 32 8.95 -19.86 33.18
N LEU A 33 8.60 -21.11 33.48
CA LEU A 33 8.44 -22.18 32.50
C LEU A 33 7.28 -21.90 31.54
N VAL A 34 6.11 -21.51 32.07
CA VAL A 34 4.94 -21.14 31.25
C VAL A 34 5.25 -19.94 30.35
N ARG A 35 5.86 -18.88 30.90
CA ARG A 35 6.28 -17.72 30.11
C ARG A 35 7.36 -18.03 29.10
N SER A 36 8.22 -19.04 29.34
CA SER A 36 9.21 -19.45 28.36
C SER A 36 8.58 -20.23 27.22
N GLU A 37 7.61 -21.11 27.49
CA GLU A 37 6.89 -21.84 26.45
C GLU A 37 6.07 -20.90 25.57
N GLU A 38 5.36 -19.94 26.16
CA GLU A 38 4.58 -18.93 25.42
C GLU A 38 5.47 -18.09 24.48
N LYS A 39 6.63 -17.63 24.96
CA LYS A 39 7.60 -16.90 24.15
C LYS A 39 8.23 -17.78 23.06
N GLU A 40 8.38 -19.07 23.29
CA GLU A 40 8.96 -19.99 22.33
C GLU A 40 7.97 -20.33 21.22
N VAL A 41 6.69 -20.49 21.54
CA VAL A 41 5.60 -20.63 20.57
C VAL A 41 5.48 -19.38 19.71
N GLU A 42 5.43 -18.19 20.32
CA GLU A 42 5.35 -16.91 19.58
C GLU A 42 6.57 -16.72 18.65
N ARG A 43 7.78 -17.10 19.10
CA ARG A 43 8.98 -17.07 18.25
C ARG A 43 8.90 -18.05 17.08
N ARG A 44 8.41 -19.27 17.29
CA ARG A 44 8.26 -20.27 16.23
C ARG A 44 7.22 -19.83 15.20
N GLU A 45 6.09 -19.30 15.63
CA GLU A 45 5.05 -18.76 14.75
C GLU A 45 5.59 -17.58 13.93
N ARG A 46 6.23 -16.58 14.57
CA ARG A 46 6.85 -15.46 13.84
C ARG A 46 7.92 -15.91 12.85
N ALA A 47 8.74 -16.89 13.20
CA ALA A 47 9.75 -17.44 12.30
C ALA A 47 9.13 -18.19 11.11
N HIS A 48 8.05 -18.93 11.34
CA HIS A 48 7.28 -19.60 10.28
C HIS A 48 6.69 -18.58 9.30
N TYR A 49 5.99 -17.56 9.81
CA TYR A 49 5.41 -16.49 8.97
C TYR A 49 6.48 -15.65 8.27
N ALA A 50 7.67 -15.47 8.87
CA ALA A 50 8.81 -14.83 8.21
C ALA A 50 9.35 -15.64 7.02
N ALA A 51 9.47 -16.95 7.16
CA ALA A 51 9.88 -17.81 6.04
C ALA A 51 8.84 -17.78 4.91
N VAL A 52 7.55 -17.82 5.26
CA VAL A 52 6.44 -17.79 4.31
C VAL A 52 6.34 -16.43 3.59
N ALA A 53 6.57 -15.32 4.29
CA ALA A 53 6.65 -13.98 3.68
C ALA A 53 7.85 -13.82 2.75
N ALA A 54 9.01 -14.39 3.11
CA ALA A 54 10.19 -14.38 2.24
C ALA A 54 9.97 -15.18 0.94
N ASP A 55 9.27 -16.32 1.02
CA ASP A 55 8.90 -17.07 -0.19
C ASP A 55 7.90 -16.32 -1.06
N ALA A 56 6.95 -15.61 -0.45
CA ALA A 56 6.00 -14.74 -1.15
C ALA A 56 6.69 -13.58 -1.88
N ASP A 57 7.61 -12.86 -1.22
CA ASP A 57 8.41 -11.81 -1.84
C ASP A 57 9.27 -12.35 -3.00
N LEU A 58 9.90 -13.50 -2.81
CA LEU A 58 10.70 -14.15 -3.83
C LEU A 58 9.87 -14.54 -5.07
N ALA A 59 8.60 -14.87 -4.87
CA ALA A 59 7.70 -15.22 -5.97
C ALA A 59 7.23 -14.03 -6.76
N VAL A 60 6.87 -12.95 -6.07
CA VAL A 60 6.56 -11.67 -6.71
C VAL A 60 7.77 -11.19 -7.51
N SER A 61 8.97 -11.30 -6.91
CA SER A 61 10.23 -10.97 -7.58
C SER A 61 10.50 -11.84 -8.80
N ARG A 62 10.21 -13.16 -8.73
CA ARG A 62 10.33 -14.07 -9.89
C ARG A 62 9.33 -13.74 -10.99
N ALA A 63 8.08 -13.44 -10.64
CA ALA A 63 7.03 -13.12 -11.60
C ALA A 63 7.33 -11.80 -12.33
N LEU A 64 7.77 -10.77 -11.62
CA LEU A 64 8.23 -9.52 -12.22
C LEU A 64 9.53 -9.67 -13.00
N GLY A 65 10.44 -10.52 -12.52
CA GLY A 65 11.68 -10.89 -13.22
C GLY A 65 11.42 -11.56 -14.56
N PHE A 66 10.37 -12.37 -14.68
CA PHE A 66 9.96 -12.98 -15.95
C PHE A 66 9.62 -11.91 -17.00
N HIS A 67 8.85 -10.88 -16.65
CA HIS A 67 8.57 -9.76 -17.56
C HIS A 67 9.83 -8.98 -17.95
N ALA A 68 10.80 -8.85 -17.03
CA ALA A 68 12.08 -8.22 -17.33
C ALA A 68 12.94 -9.05 -18.29
N GLU A 69 12.84 -10.37 -18.20
CA GLU A 69 13.50 -11.31 -19.11
C GLU A 69 12.82 -11.32 -20.48
N SER A 70 11.49 -11.31 -20.55
CA SER A 70 10.72 -11.22 -21.80
C SER A 70 11.10 -9.98 -22.62
N VAL A 71 11.15 -8.80 -21.99
CA VAL A 71 11.55 -7.55 -22.68
C VAL A 71 13.00 -7.62 -23.16
N ARG A 72 13.90 -8.27 -22.40
CA ARG A 72 15.30 -8.43 -22.78
C ARG A 72 15.47 -9.37 -23.97
N ASP A 73 14.84 -10.54 -23.91
CA ASP A 73 14.86 -11.54 -24.98
C ASP A 73 14.22 -10.99 -26.26
N LEU A 74 13.14 -10.22 -26.15
CA LEU A 74 12.57 -9.46 -27.26
C LEU A 74 13.59 -8.49 -27.87
N ALA A 75 14.27 -7.68 -27.06
CA ALA A 75 15.28 -6.74 -27.54
C ALA A 75 16.49 -7.42 -28.20
N GLU A 76 16.95 -8.55 -27.64
CA GLU A 76 18.05 -9.36 -28.19
C GLU A 76 17.69 -10.00 -29.54
N ARG A 77 16.44 -10.46 -29.71
CA ARG A 77 15.97 -11.01 -30.99
C ARG A 77 15.77 -9.94 -32.06
N LEU A 78 15.40 -8.73 -31.66
CA LEU A 78 15.09 -7.64 -32.58
C LEU A 78 16.33 -6.88 -33.05
N GLY A 79 17.27 -6.63 -32.15
CA GLY A 79 18.45 -5.84 -32.44
C GLY A 79 19.21 -6.26 -33.72
N PRO A 80 19.47 -7.56 -33.96
CA PRO A 80 20.14 -8.02 -35.18
C PRO A 80 19.27 -7.97 -36.46
N ARG A 81 17.95 -7.97 -36.32
CA ARG A 81 16.99 -8.04 -37.45
C ARG A 81 16.62 -6.67 -38.02
N VAL A 82 16.99 -5.62 -37.30
CA VAL A 82 16.52 -4.28 -37.52
C VAL A 82 17.70 -3.40 -37.96
N GLY A 83 17.53 -2.69 -39.07
CA GLY A 83 18.53 -1.75 -39.60
C GLY A 83 18.47 -0.35 -38.97
N SER A 84 17.30 0.06 -38.48
CA SER A 84 17.04 1.37 -37.87
C SER A 84 16.09 1.28 -36.69
N LEU A 85 16.13 2.25 -35.76
CA LEU A 85 15.19 2.25 -34.62
C LEU A 85 13.71 2.36 -35.07
N ASP A 86 13.45 2.93 -36.25
CA ASP A 86 12.11 2.99 -36.86
C ASP A 86 11.57 1.61 -37.27
N GLU A 87 12.43 0.73 -37.77
CA GLU A 87 12.06 -0.66 -38.08
C GLU A 87 11.84 -1.48 -36.80
N ALA A 88 12.62 -1.23 -35.73
CA ALA A 88 12.36 -1.86 -34.42
C ALA A 88 10.99 -1.46 -33.87
N ARG A 89 10.57 -0.21 -34.13
CA ARG A 89 9.29 0.34 -33.66
C ARG A 89 8.10 -0.47 -34.17
N GLU A 90 8.03 -0.75 -35.47
CA GLU A 90 6.91 -1.49 -36.05
C GLU A 90 6.80 -2.91 -35.51
N VAL A 91 7.93 -3.60 -35.30
CA VAL A 91 7.94 -4.98 -34.82
C VAL A 91 7.60 -5.08 -33.33
N LEU A 92 8.04 -4.10 -32.54
CA LEU A 92 7.75 -4.03 -31.10
C LEU A 92 6.28 -3.75 -30.82
N ALA A 93 5.66 -2.83 -31.56
CA ALA A 93 4.25 -2.48 -31.41
C ALA A 93 3.34 -3.72 -31.56
N GLY A 94 3.60 -4.57 -32.56
CA GLY A 94 2.79 -5.78 -32.80
C GLY A 94 3.08 -6.96 -31.86
N SER A 95 4.21 -6.96 -31.14
CA SER A 95 4.63 -8.10 -30.31
C SER A 95 4.14 -8.02 -28.86
N LEU A 96 3.97 -6.80 -28.33
CA LEU A 96 3.70 -6.56 -26.90
C LEU A 96 2.23 -6.32 -26.55
N GLU A 97 1.35 -6.02 -27.53
CA GLU A 97 -0.12 -5.99 -27.32
C GLU A 97 -0.69 -7.31 -26.77
N LYS A 98 0.10 -8.39 -26.78
CA LYS A 98 -0.29 -9.72 -26.29
C LYS A 98 0.06 -9.99 -24.82
N GLU A 99 0.87 -9.17 -24.17
CA GLU A 99 1.26 -9.36 -22.76
C GLU A 99 0.64 -8.25 -21.88
N GLY A 100 -0.41 -8.61 -21.13
CA GLY A 100 -1.38 -7.66 -20.58
C GLY A 100 -0.91 -6.70 -19.49
N VAL A 101 0.35 -6.72 -19.02
CA VAL A 101 0.80 -5.95 -17.84
C VAL A 101 1.49 -4.62 -18.22
N TYR A 102 1.82 -4.43 -19.49
CA TYR A 102 2.49 -3.22 -19.97
C TYR A 102 1.48 -2.07 -20.18
N GLU A 103 1.75 -0.91 -19.58
CA GLU A 103 1.02 0.32 -19.90
C GLU A 103 1.43 0.78 -21.31
N ARG A 104 2.75 0.89 -21.52
CA ARG A 104 3.36 1.37 -22.76
C ARG A 104 4.78 0.83 -22.96
N LEU A 105 5.21 0.79 -24.21
CA LEU A 105 6.59 0.55 -24.59
C LEU A 105 7.14 1.75 -25.37
N HIS A 106 8.30 2.22 -24.92
CA HIS A 106 9.02 3.34 -25.49
C HIS A 106 10.31 2.86 -26.14
N LEU A 107 10.62 3.40 -27.31
CA LEU A 107 11.93 3.28 -27.93
C LEU A 107 12.73 4.54 -27.66
N VAL A 108 13.95 4.35 -27.17
CA VAL A 108 14.82 5.43 -26.73
C VAL A 108 16.11 5.36 -27.54
N GLY A 109 16.53 6.49 -28.07
CA GLY A 109 17.81 6.63 -28.76
C GLY A 109 19.02 6.45 -27.83
N PRO A 110 20.24 6.42 -28.40
CA PRO A 110 21.48 6.27 -27.62
C PRO A 110 21.77 7.50 -26.74
N ASP A 111 21.16 8.63 -27.05
CA ASP A 111 21.17 9.88 -26.27
C ASP A 111 20.14 9.90 -25.14
N GLY A 112 19.41 8.79 -24.93
CA GLY A 112 18.39 8.66 -23.88
C GLY A 112 17.13 9.49 -24.13
N ARG A 113 16.89 9.93 -25.37
CA ARG A 113 15.66 10.62 -25.78
C ARG A 113 14.66 9.68 -26.40
N LEU A 114 13.38 9.99 -26.21
CA LEU A 114 12.29 9.21 -26.77
C LEU A 114 12.24 9.43 -28.29
N LEU A 115 12.12 8.32 -29.02
CA LEU A 115 11.77 8.31 -30.43
C LEU A 115 10.24 8.23 -30.51
N GLU A 116 9.61 9.22 -31.14
CA GLU A 116 8.18 9.57 -31.06
C GLU A 116 7.23 8.44 -30.60
N ALA A 117 6.47 8.76 -29.54
CA ALA A 117 5.50 7.88 -28.91
C ALA A 117 4.43 7.41 -29.91
N HIS A 118 4.10 6.12 -29.89
CA HIS A 118 2.83 5.67 -30.41
C HIS A 118 1.77 5.90 -29.34
N ASP A 119 0.85 6.83 -29.61
CA ASP A 119 -0.44 6.92 -28.91
C ASP A 119 -1.22 5.64 -29.21
N ALA A 120 -1.00 4.58 -28.45
CA ALA A 120 -1.77 3.33 -28.56
C ALA A 120 -3.27 3.50 -28.22
N LYS A 121 -3.72 4.74 -27.97
CA LYS A 121 -5.12 5.11 -27.76
C LYS A 121 -5.45 6.45 -28.45
N THR A 122 -5.47 6.53 -29.77
CA THR A 122 -6.61 7.15 -30.50
C THR A 122 -6.49 7.07 -32.01
N ALA A 123 -7.63 6.79 -32.63
CA ALA A 123 -7.97 6.85 -34.06
C ALA A 123 -7.29 5.81 -34.97
N ALA A 124 -8.09 4.83 -35.40
CA ALA A 124 -7.90 4.19 -36.70
C ALA A 124 -7.60 5.28 -37.75
N PRO A 125 -6.64 5.08 -38.68
CA PRO A 125 -6.36 6.06 -39.71
C PRO A 125 -7.67 6.40 -40.42
N ALA A 126 -8.13 7.64 -40.27
CA ALA A 126 -9.26 8.13 -41.02
C ALA A 126 -8.98 7.90 -42.52
N PRO A 127 -9.99 7.52 -43.32
CA PRO A 127 -9.78 7.19 -44.72
C PRO A 127 -9.00 8.31 -45.43
N PRO A 128 -8.09 7.94 -46.36
CA PRO A 128 -7.20 8.90 -47.01
C PRO A 128 -7.99 10.04 -47.65
N ALA A 129 -7.41 11.23 -47.64
CA ALA A 129 -7.96 12.40 -48.33
C ALA A 129 -8.30 12.01 -49.78
N THR A 130 -9.55 12.24 -50.20
CA THR A 130 -9.94 11.94 -51.58
C THR A 130 -9.39 13.04 -52.46
N VAL A 131 -8.48 12.68 -53.37
CA VAL A 131 -7.92 13.61 -54.36
C VAL A 131 -8.96 13.82 -55.45
N ALA A 132 -9.50 15.03 -55.53
CA ALA A 132 -10.46 15.42 -56.54
C ALA A 132 -9.73 15.80 -57.84
N ASP A 133 -9.95 15.03 -58.90
CA ASP A 133 -9.40 15.34 -60.21
C ASP A 133 -10.19 16.49 -60.87
N GLU A 134 -9.57 17.67 -60.88
CA GLU A 134 -10.08 18.84 -61.58
C GLU A 134 -10.33 18.58 -63.08
N SER A 135 -9.59 17.66 -63.69
CA SER A 135 -9.72 17.30 -65.11
C SER A 135 -10.79 16.25 -65.38
N HIS A 136 -11.58 15.86 -64.36
CA HIS A 136 -12.56 14.79 -64.48
C HIS A 136 -13.53 15.06 -65.64
N PRO A 137 -13.73 14.11 -66.58
CA PRO A 137 -14.46 14.35 -67.83
C PRO A 137 -15.92 14.76 -67.61
N ALA A 138 -16.55 14.31 -66.52
CA ALA A 138 -17.91 14.72 -66.16
C ALA A 138 -18.04 16.23 -65.88
N LEU A 139 -16.98 16.91 -65.45
CA LEU A 139 -16.97 18.36 -65.19
C LEU A 139 -16.71 19.19 -66.45
N ALA A 140 -16.26 18.57 -67.54
CA ALA A 140 -15.77 19.28 -68.73
C ALA A 140 -16.84 20.19 -69.37
N SER A 141 -18.10 19.75 -69.40
CA SER A 141 -19.21 20.57 -69.94
C SER A 141 -19.49 21.78 -69.05
N ALA A 142 -19.66 21.56 -67.74
CA ALA A 142 -19.91 22.63 -66.76
C ALA A 142 -18.78 23.67 -66.74
N ARG A 143 -17.51 23.21 -66.75
CA ARG A 143 -16.33 24.09 -66.77
C ARG A 143 -16.22 24.92 -68.06
N ARG A 144 -16.55 24.35 -69.22
CA ARG A 144 -16.59 25.13 -70.47
C ARG A 144 -17.64 26.23 -70.40
N LEU A 145 -18.84 25.93 -69.89
CA LEU A 145 -19.88 26.93 -69.70
C LEU A 145 -19.43 28.03 -68.73
N GLU A 146 -18.80 27.64 -67.62
CA GLU A 146 -18.36 28.57 -66.58
C GLU A 146 -17.21 29.48 -67.01
N PHE A 147 -16.15 28.91 -67.59
CA PHE A 147 -14.88 29.61 -67.80
C PHE A 147 -14.65 30.06 -69.24
N VAL A 148 -15.27 29.38 -70.23
CA VAL A 148 -15.09 29.72 -71.65
C VAL A 148 -16.28 30.52 -72.16
N ALA A 149 -17.50 30.03 -71.96
CA ALA A 149 -18.71 30.71 -72.40
C ALA A 149 -19.15 31.86 -71.48
N SER A 150 -18.58 31.93 -70.27
CA SER A 150 -18.94 32.91 -69.24
C SER A 150 -20.44 32.93 -68.90
N ASP A 151 -21.08 31.76 -68.93
CA ASP A 151 -22.49 31.57 -68.55
C ASP A 151 -22.58 30.80 -67.22
N PRO A 152 -22.58 31.51 -66.07
CA PRO A 152 -22.62 30.87 -64.75
C PRO A 152 -23.97 30.20 -64.45
N ALA A 153 -25.07 30.61 -65.10
CA ALA A 153 -26.38 30.02 -64.87
C ALA A 153 -26.49 28.64 -65.53
N ALA A 154 -26.05 28.53 -66.79
CA ALA A 154 -25.97 27.25 -67.49
C ALA A 154 -24.94 26.31 -66.83
N ALA A 155 -23.78 26.83 -66.44
CA ALA A 155 -22.77 26.05 -65.74
C ALA A 155 -23.29 25.48 -64.41
N ARG A 156 -24.00 26.28 -63.61
CA ARG A 156 -24.62 25.83 -62.35
C ARG A 156 -25.58 24.67 -62.58
N ALA A 157 -26.44 24.75 -63.59
CA ALA A 157 -27.40 23.68 -63.89
C ALA A 157 -26.70 22.34 -64.17
N GLU A 158 -25.54 22.37 -64.85
CA GLU A 158 -24.73 21.17 -65.08
C GLU A 158 -24.04 20.66 -63.82
N TYR A 159 -23.46 21.54 -62.99
CA TYR A 159 -22.89 21.11 -61.71
C TYR A 159 -23.95 20.51 -60.77
N GLU A 160 -25.13 21.12 -60.67
CA GLU A 160 -26.26 20.58 -59.90
C GLU A 160 -26.75 19.23 -60.44
N ARG A 161 -26.74 19.04 -61.77
CA ARG A 161 -27.05 17.75 -62.38
C ARG A 161 -26.06 16.67 -61.94
N ILE A 162 -24.77 16.99 -61.88
CA ILE A 162 -23.73 16.08 -61.36
C ILE A 162 -24.00 15.79 -59.89
N VAL A 163 -24.23 16.80 -59.04
CA VAL A 163 -24.52 16.59 -57.61
C VAL A 163 -25.77 15.73 -57.39
N ARG A 164 -26.85 15.98 -58.14
CA ARG A 164 -28.11 15.22 -58.07
C ARG A 164 -27.97 13.77 -58.52
N SER A 165 -27.01 13.46 -59.39
CA SER A 165 -26.74 12.09 -59.82
C SER A 165 -26.16 11.21 -58.70
N GLY A 166 -25.69 11.80 -57.61
CA GLY A 166 -25.10 11.08 -56.48
C GLY A 166 -23.83 10.33 -56.88
N PRO A 167 -22.78 11.02 -57.36
CA PRO A 167 -21.56 10.36 -57.82
C PRO A 167 -20.94 9.55 -56.69
N THR A 168 -20.46 8.35 -57.01
CA THR A 168 -19.72 7.48 -56.08
C THR A 168 -18.33 8.01 -55.76
N ASP A 169 -17.79 8.87 -56.63
CA ASP A 169 -16.54 9.59 -56.42
C ASP A 169 -16.79 10.85 -55.57
N ASP A 170 -16.27 10.84 -54.34
CA ASP A 170 -16.41 11.93 -53.39
C ASP A 170 -15.69 13.22 -53.84
N GLY A 171 -14.57 13.08 -54.55
CA GLY A 171 -13.82 14.20 -55.11
C GLY A 171 -14.61 14.90 -56.21
N LEU A 172 -15.23 14.14 -57.12
CA LEU A 172 -16.14 14.67 -58.13
C LEU A 172 -17.34 15.39 -57.49
N ALA A 173 -17.92 14.80 -56.44
CA ALA A 173 -19.03 15.41 -55.71
C ALA A 173 -18.64 16.75 -55.08
N CYS A 174 -17.45 16.80 -54.47
CA CYS A 174 -16.87 18.01 -53.88
C CYS A 174 -16.67 19.10 -54.94
N LEU A 175 -15.98 18.78 -56.04
CA LEU A 175 -15.72 19.73 -57.13
C LEU A 175 -17.00 20.31 -57.74
N ALA A 176 -18.02 19.48 -57.94
CA ALA A 176 -19.30 19.94 -58.45
C ALA A 176 -19.96 20.93 -57.49
N ARG A 177 -19.94 20.67 -56.16
CA ARG A 177 -20.48 21.60 -55.15
C ARG A 177 -19.69 22.91 -55.07
N VAL A 178 -18.36 22.86 -55.15
CA VAL A 178 -17.51 24.06 -55.24
C VAL A 178 -17.85 24.87 -56.50
N GLY A 179 -18.10 24.19 -57.63
CA GLY A 179 -18.57 24.80 -58.87
C GLY A 179 -19.92 25.51 -58.71
N VAL A 180 -20.90 24.87 -58.05
CA VAL A 180 -22.21 25.48 -57.73
C VAL A 180 -22.03 26.75 -56.90
N ALA A 181 -21.25 26.68 -55.82
CA ALA A 181 -20.97 27.82 -54.95
C ALA A 181 -20.37 29.01 -55.73
N ARG A 182 -19.36 28.75 -56.56
CA ARG A 182 -18.71 29.77 -57.38
C ARG A 182 -19.64 30.40 -58.41
N CYS A 183 -20.53 29.61 -59.02
CA CYS A 183 -21.53 30.13 -59.95
C CYS A 183 -22.54 31.05 -59.24
N PHE A 184 -23.03 30.67 -58.07
CA PHE A 184 -23.90 31.52 -57.26
C PHE A 184 -23.22 32.84 -56.88
N ALA A 185 -21.97 32.77 -56.42
CA ALA A 185 -21.16 33.96 -56.09
C ALA A 185 -20.99 34.91 -57.30
N LYS A 186 -20.73 34.38 -58.50
CA LYS A 186 -20.63 35.17 -59.75
C LYS A 186 -21.94 35.85 -60.14
N THR A 187 -23.08 35.24 -59.83
CA THR A 187 -24.42 35.80 -60.12
C THR A 187 -24.94 36.76 -59.05
N GLY A 188 -24.21 36.96 -57.95
CA GLY A 188 -24.61 37.81 -56.82
C GLY A 188 -25.58 37.15 -55.83
N ALA A 189 -25.93 35.87 -56.03
CA ALA A 189 -26.76 35.06 -55.14
C ALA A 189 -25.94 34.59 -53.92
N ARG A 190 -25.67 35.51 -52.98
CA ARG A 190 -24.71 35.31 -51.88
C ARG A 190 -25.18 34.29 -50.83
N GLU A 191 -26.47 34.22 -50.53
CA GLU A 191 -27.01 33.26 -49.55
C GLU A 191 -26.93 31.83 -50.07
N GLU A 192 -27.25 31.63 -51.34
CA GLU A 192 -27.17 30.34 -52.01
C GLU A 192 -25.70 29.89 -52.16
N ALA A 193 -24.79 30.84 -52.38
CA ALA A 193 -23.35 30.57 -52.36
C ALA A 193 -22.89 30.08 -50.97
N LEU A 194 -23.32 30.73 -49.88
CA LEU A 194 -23.01 30.29 -48.51
C LEU A 194 -23.53 28.87 -48.27
N SER A 195 -24.80 28.59 -48.60
CA SER A 195 -25.39 27.26 -48.41
C SER A 195 -24.64 26.17 -49.21
N ALA A 196 -24.18 26.47 -50.42
CA ALA A 196 -23.38 25.54 -51.20
C ALA A 196 -21.99 25.29 -50.59
N LEU A 197 -21.33 26.32 -50.03
CA LEU A 197 -20.05 26.19 -49.34
C LEU A 197 -20.17 25.40 -48.02
N GLU A 198 -21.25 25.61 -47.26
CA GLU A 198 -21.55 24.81 -46.06
C GLU A 198 -21.68 23.31 -46.37
N GLN A 199 -22.26 22.96 -47.53
CA GLN A 199 -22.31 21.57 -47.98
C GLN A 199 -20.92 21.01 -48.31
N VAL A 200 -20.00 21.82 -48.85
CA VAL A 200 -18.62 21.40 -49.07
C VAL A 200 -17.94 21.11 -47.73
N VAL A 201 -18.06 22.02 -46.78
CA VAL A 201 -17.46 21.90 -45.45
C VAL A 201 -17.99 20.68 -44.68
N SER A 202 -19.30 20.47 -44.70
CA SER A 202 -19.94 19.40 -43.93
C SER A 202 -19.82 18.01 -44.56
N ARG A 203 -19.88 17.91 -45.90
CA ARG A 203 -19.87 16.61 -46.60
C ARG A 203 -18.49 16.17 -47.05
N HIS A 204 -17.59 17.12 -47.30
CA HIS A 204 -16.25 16.85 -47.86
C HIS A 204 -15.14 17.54 -47.06
N PRO A 205 -15.03 17.30 -45.74
CA PRO A 205 -14.09 18.02 -44.87
C PRO A 205 -12.61 17.78 -45.23
N PHE A 206 -12.29 16.66 -45.89
CA PHE A 206 -10.92 16.25 -46.23
C PHE A 206 -10.68 16.03 -47.74
N ALA A 207 -11.58 16.50 -48.61
CA ALA A 207 -11.35 16.43 -50.06
C ALA A 207 -10.28 17.46 -50.48
N THR A 208 -9.28 17.01 -51.23
CA THR A 208 -8.14 17.84 -51.66
C THR A 208 -8.03 17.91 -53.18
N ASP A 209 -7.42 18.96 -53.71
CA ASP A 209 -7.00 18.99 -55.11
C ASP A 209 -5.72 18.17 -55.35
N THR A 210 -5.21 18.19 -56.58
CA THR A 210 -3.96 17.51 -56.97
C THR A 210 -2.70 18.10 -56.32
N SER A 211 -2.77 19.31 -55.78
CA SER A 211 -1.69 19.96 -55.03
C SER A 211 -1.78 19.69 -53.51
N GLY A 212 -2.83 18.99 -53.06
CA GLY A 212 -3.10 18.73 -51.65
C GLY A 212 -3.88 19.83 -50.94
N MET A 213 -4.41 20.83 -51.68
CA MET A 213 -5.24 21.90 -51.13
C MET A 213 -6.61 21.38 -50.74
N ALA A 214 -6.94 21.47 -49.45
CA ALA A 214 -8.25 21.08 -48.94
C ALA A 214 -9.33 22.10 -49.34
N TYR A 215 -10.35 21.64 -50.08
CA TYR A 215 -11.46 22.50 -50.50
C TYR A 215 -12.26 23.05 -49.32
N SER A 216 -12.28 22.33 -48.20
CA SER A 216 -12.96 22.76 -46.97
C SER A 216 -12.30 23.98 -46.30
N LEU A 217 -10.97 24.16 -46.44
CA LEU A 217 -10.28 25.36 -45.96
C LEU A 217 -10.63 26.58 -46.82
N GLY A 218 -10.56 26.41 -48.14
CA GLY A 218 -10.94 27.44 -49.10
C GLY A 218 -12.40 27.86 -48.95
N ALA A 219 -13.31 26.88 -48.75
CA ALA A 219 -14.73 27.14 -48.56
C ALA A 219 -15.02 27.99 -47.32
N ARG A 220 -14.39 27.69 -46.16
CA ARG A 220 -14.54 28.50 -44.94
C ARG A 220 -14.02 29.92 -45.09
N LEU A 221 -12.87 30.09 -45.76
CA LEU A 221 -12.31 31.42 -46.03
C LEU A 221 -13.23 32.23 -46.96
N GLU A 222 -13.79 31.60 -48.00
CA GLU A 222 -14.77 32.25 -48.89
C GLU A 222 -16.09 32.56 -48.17
N MET A 223 -16.58 31.67 -47.31
CA MET A 223 -17.76 31.95 -46.47
C MET A 223 -17.54 33.16 -45.58
N ALA A 224 -16.40 33.24 -44.88
CA ALA A 224 -16.05 34.38 -44.06
C ALA A 224 -15.98 35.69 -44.88
N ARG A 225 -15.42 35.62 -46.09
CA ARG A 225 -15.39 36.76 -47.03
C ARG A 225 -16.78 37.19 -47.46
N ILE A 226 -17.67 36.25 -47.83
CA ILE A 226 -19.05 36.55 -48.24
C ILE A 226 -19.85 37.17 -47.09
N HIS A 227 -19.67 36.68 -45.85
CA HIS A 227 -20.28 37.28 -44.68
C HIS A 227 -19.82 38.73 -44.45
N ALA A 228 -18.52 39.00 -44.60
CA ALA A 228 -17.97 40.35 -44.51
C ALA A 228 -18.51 41.27 -45.63
N ASP A 229 -18.59 40.77 -46.88
CA ASP A 229 -19.16 41.50 -48.03
C ASP A 229 -20.66 41.85 -47.85
N LEU A 230 -21.36 41.13 -46.96
CA LEU A 230 -22.75 41.36 -46.57
C LEU A 230 -22.89 42.28 -45.33
N GLY A 231 -21.78 42.75 -44.74
CA GLY A 231 -21.76 43.53 -43.51
C GLY A 231 -22.10 42.71 -42.25
N ARG A 232 -21.93 41.38 -42.31
CA ARG A 232 -22.18 40.45 -41.19
C ARG A 232 -20.86 40.05 -40.53
N ASP A 233 -20.19 41.03 -39.93
CA ASP A 233 -18.85 40.85 -39.37
C ASP A 233 -18.79 39.77 -38.28
N ASP A 234 -19.83 39.64 -37.46
CA ASP A 234 -19.93 38.59 -36.45
C ASP A 234 -19.96 37.19 -37.08
N SER A 235 -20.78 36.97 -38.12
CA SER A 235 -20.85 35.70 -38.83
C SER A 235 -19.53 35.36 -39.53
N ALA A 236 -18.84 36.37 -40.07
CA ALA A 236 -17.52 36.18 -40.67
C ALA A 236 -16.50 35.71 -39.62
N ARG A 237 -16.51 36.33 -38.44
CA ARG A 237 -15.63 35.95 -37.32
C ARG A 237 -15.95 34.55 -36.78
N TRP A 238 -17.22 34.20 -36.61
CA TRP A 238 -17.62 32.85 -36.23
C TRP A 238 -17.16 31.78 -37.22
N THR A 239 -17.22 32.08 -38.52
CA THR A 239 -16.72 31.18 -39.56
C THR A 239 -15.18 30.99 -39.47
N LEU A 240 -14.45 32.05 -39.14
CA LEU A 240 -13.00 31.96 -38.93
C LEU A 240 -12.61 31.27 -37.62
N LEU A 241 -13.49 31.31 -36.62
CA LEU A 241 -13.35 30.55 -35.39
C LEU A 241 -13.55 29.05 -35.66
N ASP A 242 -14.59 28.67 -36.41
CA ASP A 242 -14.80 27.29 -36.88
C ASP A 242 -13.60 26.77 -37.68
N LEU A 243 -13.02 27.62 -38.55
CA LEU A 243 -11.77 27.29 -39.25
C LEU A 243 -10.62 27.03 -38.27
N ALA A 244 -10.44 27.87 -37.25
CA ALA A 244 -9.39 27.70 -36.26
C ALA A 244 -9.55 26.42 -35.42
N GLU A 245 -10.79 26.09 -35.03
CA GLU A 245 -11.11 24.83 -34.34
C GLU A 245 -10.83 23.62 -35.23
N PHE A 246 -11.21 23.69 -36.52
CA PHE A 246 -10.91 22.63 -37.48
C PHE A 246 -9.40 22.42 -37.66
N LEU A 247 -8.63 23.50 -37.75
CA LEU A 247 -7.16 23.44 -37.83
C LEU A 247 -6.51 22.89 -36.57
N LEU A 248 -7.06 23.20 -35.39
CA LEU A 248 -6.57 22.66 -34.13
C LEU A 248 -6.76 21.13 -34.06
N ALA A 249 -7.91 20.64 -34.52
CA ALA A 249 -8.25 19.22 -34.48
C ALA A 249 -7.61 18.40 -35.62
N HIS A 250 -7.39 19.00 -36.80
CA HIS A 250 -7.01 18.26 -38.01
C HIS A 250 -5.78 18.81 -38.75
N GLY A 251 -5.09 19.79 -38.17
CA GLY A 251 -3.95 20.47 -38.82
C GLY A 251 -2.83 19.52 -39.26
N ASP A 252 -2.58 18.44 -38.52
CA ASP A 252 -1.53 17.46 -38.86
C ASP A 252 -1.81 16.69 -40.15
N ARG A 253 -3.06 16.72 -40.64
CA ARG A 253 -3.49 16.04 -41.86
C ARG A 253 -3.39 16.91 -43.11
N LEU A 254 -2.95 18.16 -42.96
CA LEU A 254 -2.96 19.18 -43.99
C LEU A 254 -1.53 19.69 -44.28
N PRO A 255 -1.26 20.19 -45.50
CA PRO A 255 0.04 20.79 -45.81
C PRO A 255 0.38 21.95 -44.85
N ALA A 256 1.61 21.95 -44.32
CA ALA A 256 2.03 22.86 -43.26
C ALA A 256 1.95 24.35 -43.66
N ASP A 257 2.22 24.65 -44.93
CA ASP A 257 2.10 25.97 -45.53
C ASP A 257 0.65 26.48 -45.55
N GLN A 258 -0.31 25.60 -45.87
CA GLN A 258 -1.73 25.94 -45.86
C GLN A 258 -2.27 26.15 -44.45
N VAL A 259 -1.85 25.29 -43.51
CA VAL A 259 -2.19 25.44 -42.09
C VAL A 259 -1.65 26.77 -41.55
N ALA A 260 -0.39 27.10 -41.87
CA ALA A 260 0.22 28.37 -41.48
C ALA A 260 -0.52 29.58 -42.08
N TYR A 261 -0.88 29.51 -43.37
CA TYR A 261 -1.66 30.55 -44.04
C TYR A 261 -3.03 30.76 -43.39
N CYS A 262 -3.80 29.69 -43.15
CA CYS A 262 -5.13 29.79 -42.56
C CYS A 262 -5.06 30.32 -41.12
N TRP A 263 -4.09 29.86 -40.31
CA TRP A 263 -3.84 30.41 -38.98
C TRP A 263 -3.51 31.90 -38.99
N ALA A 264 -2.71 32.35 -39.95
CA ALA A 264 -2.39 33.77 -40.09
C ALA A 264 -3.66 34.59 -40.39
N ARG A 265 -4.55 34.08 -41.25
CA ARG A 265 -5.84 34.72 -41.55
C ARG A 265 -6.79 34.77 -40.36
N CYS A 266 -6.95 33.65 -39.64
CA CYS A 266 -7.75 33.63 -38.41
C CYS A 266 -7.22 34.66 -37.40
N ARG A 267 -5.91 34.70 -37.18
CA ARG A 267 -5.29 35.66 -36.26
C ARG A 267 -5.52 37.10 -36.71
N GLU A 268 -5.23 37.42 -37.97
CA GLU A 268 -5.40 38.76 -38.53
C GLU A 268 -6.83 39.29 -38.35
N ALA A 269 -7.84 38.44 -38.53
CA ALA A 269 -9.24 38.84 -38.44
C ALA A 269 -9.77 38.87 -36.99
N LEU A 270 -9.39 37.90 -36.16
CA LEU A 270 -9.93 37.70 -34.82
C LEU A 270 -9.22 38.55 -33.75
N THR A 271 -8.04 39.11 -34.04
CA THR A 271 -7.33 40.02 -33.11
C THR A 271 -7.56 41.51 -33.39
N ARG A 272 -8.28 41.88 -34.46
CA ARG A 272 -8.57 43.29 -34.74
C ARG A 272 -9.61 43.82 -33.74
N GLU A 273 -9.24 44.85 -32.98
CA GLU A 273 -10.17 45.62 -32.14
C GLU A 273 -11.34 46.13 -32.98
N THR A 274 -12.55 45.70 -32.64
CA THR A 274 -13.78 46.11 -33.32
C THR A 274 -14.08 47.56 -32.95
N SER A 275 -14.00 48.47 -33.92
CA SER A 275 -14.49 49.83 -33.79
C SER A 275 -16.01 49.84 -33.99
N GLY A 276 -16.78 49.47 -32.96
CA GLY A 276 -18.24 49.56 -32.99
C GLY A 276 -18.91 48.91 -31.77
N PRO A 277 -20.04 49.47 -31.27
CA PRO A 277 -20.81 48.82 -30.20
C PRO A 277 -21.34 47.48 -30.69
N LEU A 278 -20.97 46.40 -30.00
CA LEU A 278 -21.55 45.07 -30.16
C LEU A 278 -23.08 45.20 -29.98
N ALA A 279 -23.85 44.63 -30.90
CA ALA A 279 -25.31 44.77 -30.91
C ALA A 279 -25.98 44.26 -29.61
N HIS A 280 -25.30 43.39 -28.87
CA HIS A 280 -25.77 42.78 -27.64
C HIS A 280 -24.62 42.79 -26.61
N GLY A 281 -24.80 43.48 -25.49
CA GLY A 281 -23.78 43.79 -24.48
C GLY A 281 -23.23 42.59 -23.68
N GLU A 282 -22.89 41.49 -24.34
CA GLU A 282 -22.06 40.42 -23.78
C GLU A 282 -20.57 40.72 -24.02
N PRO A 283 -19.68 40.34 -23.08
CA PRO A 283 -18.24 40.32 -23.36
C PRO A 283 -17.98 39.50 -24.61
N ASP A 284 -17.08 39.97 -25.47
CA ASP A 284 -16.81 39.47 -26.82
C ASP A 284 -16.53 37.96 -26.83
N ALA A 285 -17.58 37.14 -26.95
CA ALA A 285 -17.55 35.68 -26.82
C ALA A 285 -16.59 35.05 -27.83
N ILE A 286 -16.44 35.70 -29.00
CA ILE A 286 -15.50 35.36 -30.05
C ILE A 286 -14.06 35.56 -29.55
N ALA A 287 -13.75 36.67 -28.89
CA ALA A 287 -12.42 36.94 -28.35
C ALA A 287 -12.04 35.96 -27.23
N ALA A 288 -13.00 35.64 -26.34
CA ALA A 288 -12.80 34.64 -25.29
C ALA A 288 -12.51 33.26 -25.89
N ARG A 289 -13.33 32.82 -26.85
CA ARG A 289 -13.16 31.52 -27.52
C ARG A 289 -11.87 31.46 -28.35
N TRP A 290 -11.49 32.55 -29.02
CA TRP A 290 -10.22 32.65 -29.72
C TRP A 290 -9.02 32.51 -28.77
N ALA A 291 -9.08 33.13 -27.57
CA ALA A 291 -8.05 32.97 -26.56
C ALA A 291 -7.93 31.52 -26.09
N GLU A 292 -9.04 30.80 -25.87
CA GLU A 292 -9.03 29.37 -25.55
C GLU A 292 -8.35 28.54 -26.65
N ILE A 293 -8.68 28.80 -27.92
CA ILE A 293 -8.09 28.11 -29.07
C ILE A 293 -6.58 28.38 -29.16
N GLU A 294 -6.13 29.62 -28.98
CA GLU A 294 -4.70 29.96 -28.96
C GLU A 294 -3.97 29.33 -27.77
N THR A 295 -4.60 29.23 -26.60
CA THR A 295 -4.06 28.50 -25.46
C THR A 295 -3.95 27.01 -25.75
N ALA A 296 -5.00 26.38 -26.30
CA ALA A 296 -5.00 24.98 -26.67
C ALA A 296 -3.97 24.67 -27.77
N ARG A 297 -3.76 25.58 -28.72
CA ARG A 297 -2.73 25.47 -29.76
C ARG A 297 -1.31 25.52 -29.19
N ARG A 298 -1.08 26.33 -28.16
CA ARG A 298 0.23 26.45 -27.48
C ARG A 298 0.46 25.38 -26.43
N ALA A 299 -0.62 24.73 -25.95
CA ALA A 299 -0.50 23.62 -25.04
C ALA A 299 0.29 22.50 -25.73
N PRO A 300 1.32 21.94 -25.08
CA PRO A 300 1.95 20.73 -25.60
C PRO A 300 0.87 19.66 -25.75
N ARG A 301 0.84 19.02 -26.93
CA ARG A 301 -0.02 17.86 -27.20
C ARG A 301 0.19 16.82 -26.11
N GLU A 302 -0.82 16.00 -25.85
CA GLU A 302 -0.76 14.97 -24.81
C GLU A 302 0.49 14.10 -24.96
N GLY A 303 0.78 13.59 -26.16
CA GLY A 303 2.02 12.86 -26.45
C GLY A 303 3.33 13.66 -26.28
N GLU A 304 3.31 14.99 -26.43
CA GLU A 304 4.48 15.85 -26.17
C GLU A 304 4.69 16.06 -24.66
N ARG A 305 3.61 16.23 -23.88
CA ARG A 305 3.68 16.30 -22.41
C ARG A 305 4.24 15.01 -21.83
N GLU A 306 3.69 13.89 -22.26
CA GLU A 306 4.11 12.57 -21.82
C GLU A 306 5.56 12.28 -22.23
N ARG A 307 5.98 12.71 -23.42
CA ARG A 307 7.38 12.64 -23.84
C ARG A 307 8.28 13.43 -22.90
N VAL A 308 7.94 14.68 -22.63
CA VAL A 308 8.72 15.56 -21.74
C VAL A 308 8.81 14.96 -20.34
N GLU A 309 7.70 14.45 -19.83
CA GLU A 309 7.62 13.79 -18.53
C GLU A 309 8.48 12.51 -18.48
N PHE A 310 8.35 11.62 -19.48
CA PHE A 310 9.13 10.40 -19.58
C PHE A 310 10.63 10.69 -19.69
N GLU A 311 11.02 11.63 -20.55
CA GLU A 311 12.42 12.04 -20.71
C GLU A 311 12.97 12.70 -19.44
N ALA A 312 12.15 13.42 -18.67
CA ALA A 312 12.53 13.99 -17.39
C ALA A 312 12.69 12.90 -16.30
N ALA A 313 11.77 11.94 -16.24
CA ALA A 313 11.72 10.92 -15.19
C ALA A 313 12.74 9.79 -15.43
N VAL A 314 12.82 9.25 -16.65
CA VAL A 314 13.60 8.05 -16.99
C VAL A 314 14.91 8.41 -17.72
N GLY A 315 14.90 9.51 -18.50
CA GLY A 315 15.99 9.89 -19.40
C GLY A 315 17.38 10.04 -18.75
N PRO A 316 17.54 10.70 -17.57
CA PRO A 316 18.84 10.81 -16.91
C PRO A 316 19.47 9.44 -16.60
N TRP A 317 18.66 8.53 -16.05
CA TRP A 317 19.09 7.17 -15.73
C TRP A 317 19.41 6.37 -17.00
N LEU A 318 18.59 6.47 -18.05
CA LEU A 318 18.83 5.78 -19.32
C LEU A 318 20.14 6.21 -19.99
N ARG A 319 20.45 7.52 -20.00
CA ARG A 319 21.70 8.04 -20.56
C ARG A 319 22.92 7.46 -19.85
N GLU A 320 22.92 7.49 -18.52
CA GLU A 320 24.02 6.97 -17.72
C GLU A 320 24.16 5.45 -17.90
N TRP A 321 23.03 4.73 -17.92
CA TRP A 321 23.02 3.29 -18.11
C TRP A 321 23.49 2.89 -19.51
N LEU A 322 23.02 3.54 -20.57
CA LEU A 322 23.46 3.29 -21.95
C LEU A 322 24.95 3.60 -22.13
N ALA A 323 25.47 4.66 -21.49
CA ALA A 323 26.87 5.04 -21.61
C ALA A 323 27.86 4.09 -20.90
N ARG A 324 27.45 3.43 -19.81
CA ARG A 324 28.35 2.59 -18.98
C ARG A 324 28.39 1.12 -19.35
N ASP A 325 27.55 0.68 -20.29
CA ASP A 325 27.39 -0.72 -20.72
C ASP A 325 27.24 -1.75 -19.56
N VAL A 326 26.61 -1.33 -18.44
CA VAL A 326 26.36 -2.20 -17.28
C VAL A 326 25.12 -3.07 -17.52
N PRO A 327 25.07 -4.36 -17.12
CA PRO A 327 23.88 -5.20 -17.33
C PRO A 327 22.56 -4.53 -16.90
N ALA A 328 21.47 -4.83 -17.62
CA ALA A 328 20.14 -4.39 -17.21
C ALA A 328 19.80 -4.94 -15.81
N PRO A 329 19.11 -4.18 -14.95
CA PRO A 329 18.62 -4.72 -13.70
C PRO A 329 17.67 -5.91 -13.95
N ARG A 330 17.70 -6.88 -13.03
CA ARG A 330 16.88 -8.09 -13.12
C ARG A 330 15.43 -7.88 -12.69
N LEU A 331 15.19 -6.82 -11.92
CA LEU A 331 13.87 -6.42 -11.45
C LEU A 331 13.50 -5.06 -12.08
N PRO A 332 12.21 -4.76 -12.22
CA PRO A 332 11.75 -3.43 -12.61
C PRO A 332 12.30 -2.36 -11.68
N ILE A 333 12.61 -1.20 -12.23
CA ILE A 333 13.10 -0.05 -11.48
C ILE A 333 11.91 0.84 -11.15
N PRO A 334 11.74 1.25 -9.89
CA PRO A 334 10.74 2.27 -9.57
C PRO A 334 11.15 3.63 -10.16
N VAL A 335 10.29 4.23 -10.98
CA VAL A 335 10.48 5.60 -11.48
C VAL A 335 9.28 6.45 -11.08
N HIS A 336 9.54 7.68 -10.63
CA HIS A 336 8.50 8.63 -10.24
C HIS A 336 8.07 9.49 -11.43
N PHE A 337 6.78 9.47 -11.72
CA PHE A 337 6.09 10.32 -12.68
C PHE A 337 5.19 11.30 -11.92
N GLU A 338 4.62 12.31 -12.59
CA GLU A 338 3.75 13.32 -11.96
C GLU A 338 2.54 12.69 -11.26
N ASP A 339 1.97 11.63 -11.85
CA ASP A 339 0.81 10.91 -11.31
C ASP A 339 1.19 9.80 -10.30
N GLY A 340 2.48 9.66 -9.98
CA GLY A 340 2.99 8.68 -9.02
C GLY A 340 4.08 7.78 -9.59
N TRP A 341 4.53 6.81 -8.79
CA TRP A 341 5.59 5.90 -9.24
C TRP A 341 5.05 4.77 -10.12
N ARG A 342 5.85 4.36 -11.11
CA ARG A 342 5.58 3.21 -11.98
C ARG A 342 6.82 2.31 -12.09
N PRO A 343 6.68 0.98 -12.16
CA PRO A 343 7.80 0.09 -12.45
C PRO A 343 8.20 0.21 -13.92
N VAL A 344 9.50 0.32 -14.18
CA VAL A 344 10.07 0.45 -15.53
C VAL A 344 11.08 -0.65 -15.78
N ILE A 345 10.97 -1.31 -16.93
CA ILE A 345 11.91 -2.31 -17.42
C ILE A 345 12.61 -1.75 -18.64
N ALA A 346 13.95 -1.79 -18.69
CA ALA A 346 14.70 -1.39 -19.86
C ALA A 346 15.60 -2.52 -20.37
N ALA A 347 15.68 -2.66 -21.68
CA ALA A 347 16.58 -3.56 -22.38
C ALA A 347 17.32 -2.83 -23.50
N ARG A 348 18.61 -3.10 -23.66
CA ARG A 348 19.41 -2.49 -24.73
C ARG A 348 19.09 -3.13 -26.06
N LEU A 349 19.02 -2.31 -27.10
CA LEU A 349 18.93 -2.76 -28.49
C LEU A 349 20.33 -2.72 -29.09
N ARG A 350 20.87 -3.88 -29.46
CA ARG A 350 22.19 -4.01 -30.09
C ARG A 350 22.08 -4.79 -31.40
N ARG A 351 22.80 -4.36 -32.44
CA ARG A 351 22.86 -5.08 -33.71
C ARG A 351 23.67 -6.37 -33.61
N ASP A 352 24.71 -6.34 -32.79
CA ASP A 352 25.61 -7.43 -32.45
C ASP A 352 26.00 -7.26 -30.97
N PRO A 353 26.19 -8.32 -30.17
CA PRO A 353 26.67 -8.23 -28.78
C PRO A 353 27.89 -7.32 -28.57
N GLU A 354 28.81 -7.21 -29.54
CA GLU A 354 30.01 -6.36 -29.45
C GLU A 354 29.77 -4.91 -29.93
N ALA A 355 28.69 -4.65 -30.66
CA ALA A 355 28.38 -3.32 -31.20
C ALA A 355 27.86 -2.37 -30.11
N PRO A 356 28.09 -1.05 -30.19
CA PRO A 356 27.45 -0.10 -29.28
C PRO A 356 25.92 -0.20 -29.37
N PRO A 357 25.19 0.06 -28.27
CA PRO A 357 23.74 0.01 -28.30
C PRO A 357 23.18 1.06 -29.27
N LEU A 358 22.26 0.63 -30.13
CA LEU A 358 21.46 1.51 -30.97
C LEU A 358 20.54 2.38 -30.10
N GLY A 359 20.16 1.89 -28.93
CA GLY A 359 19.23 2.54 -28.01
C GLY A 359 18.74 1.58 -26.94
N ALA A 360 17.54 1.83 -26.42
CA ALA A 360 16.86 0.94 -25.47
C ALA A 360 15.37 0.80 -25.79
N ALA A 361 14.84 -0.40 -25.57
CA ALA A 361 13.41 -0.63 -25.41
C ALA A 361 13.07 -0.49 -23.92
N VAL A 362 12.09 0.35 -23.60
CA VAL A 362 11.71 0.69 -22.22
C VAL A 362 10.22 0.44 -22.04
N ALA A 363 9.87 -0.55 -21.23
CA ALA A 363 8.50 -0.88 -20.89
C ALA A 363 8.12 -0.20 -19.57
N VAL A 364 7.05 0.60 -19.59
CA VAL A 364 6.41 1.16 -18.40
C VAL A 364 5.26 0.23 -18.04
N LEU A 365 5.29 -0.29 -16.81
CA LEU A 365 4.30 -1.24 -16.34
C LEU A 365 3.13 -0.49 -15.70
N ASP A 366 1.92 -0.98 -15.97
CA ASP A 366 0.73 -0.45 -15.32
C ASP A 366 0.71 -0.93 -13.86
N ARG A 367 0.66 0.03 -12.93
CA ARG A 367 0.70 -0.25 -11.49
C ARG A 367 -0.45 -1.15 -11.05
N GLU A 368 -1.66 -0.90 -11.53
CA GLU A 368 -2.85 -1.63 -11.11
C GLU A 368 -2.84 -3.05 -11.68
N ARG A 369 -2.44 -3.21 -12.95
CA ARG A 369 -2.29 -4.53 -13.56
C ARG A 369 -1.16 -5.34 -12.95
N VAL A 370 -0.04 -4.72 -12.60
CA VAL A 370 1.03 -5.43 -11.86
C VAL A 370 0.49 -5.97 -10.54
N LEU A 371 -0.26 -5.17 -9.78
CA LEU A 371 -0.82 -5.61 -8.50
C LEU A 371 -1.89 -6.68 -8.65
N GLY A 372 -2.78 -6.53 -9.62
CA GLY A 372 -3.90 -7.45 -9.87
C GLY A 372 -3.52 -8.74 -10.58
N ASP A 373 -2.70 -8.68 -11.62
CA ASP A 373 -2.42 -9.81 -12.52
C ASP A 373 -1.12 -10.53 -12.21
N VAL A 374 -0.20 -9.89 -11.46
CA VAL A 374 1.10 -10.47 -11.11
C VAL A 374 1.22 -10.72 -9.61
N VAL A 375 1.01 -9.69 -8.79
CA VAL A 375 1.20 -9.78 -7.34
C VAL A 375 0.10 -10.62 -6.68
N ALA A 376 -1.17 -10.33 -6.95
CA ALA A 376 -2.27 -11.05 -6.31
C ALA A 376 -2.26 -12.58 -6.61
N PRO A 377 -2.03 -13.05 -7.85
CA PRO A 377 -1.93 -14.48 -8.13
C PRO A 377 -0.69 -15.12 -7.50
N ALA A 378 0.45 -14.41 -7.48
CA ALA A 378 1.67 -14.90 -6.83
C ALA A 378 1.48 -15.11 -5.32
N LEU A 379 0.69 -14.25 -4.67
CA LEU A 379 0.33 -14.39 -3.25
C LEU A 379 -0.75 -15.44 -3.03
N ALA A 380 -1.79 -15.51 -3.88
CA ALA A 380 -2.87 -16.47 -3.76
C ALA A 380 -2.40 -17.94 -3.87
N ALA A 381 -1.36 -18.20 -4.65
CA ALA A 381 -0.73 -19.52 -4.73
C ALA A 381 -0.08 -19.98 -3.41
N ARG A 382 0.06 -19.08 -2.42
CA ARG A 382 0.67 -19.34 -1.11
C ARG A 382 -0.38 -19.26 -0.04
N SER A 383 -1.02 -20.40 0.24
CA SER A 383 -1.96 -20.51 1.34
C SER A 383 -1.24 -20.20 2.66
N LEU A 384 -1.77 -19.22 3.38
CA LEU A 384 -1.55 -19.11 4.81
C LEU A 384 -2.46 -20.13 5.53
N GLU A 385 -2.33 -20.27 6.85
CA GLU A 385 -3.31 -21.01 7.68
C GLU A 385 -4.75 -20.51 7.40
N PRO A 386 -5.80 -21.32 7.65
CA PRO A 386 -7.17 -21.08 7.16
C PRO A 386 -7.77 -19.69 7.46
N ASP A 387 -7.25 -19.00 8.46
CA ASP A 387 -7.77 -17.73 8.97
C ASP A 387 -6.80 -16.54 8.77
N ALA A 388 -5.74 -16.71 7.98
CA ALA A 388 -4.76 -15.66 7.68
C ALA A 388 -4.77 -15.24 6.20
N VAL A 389 -4.66 -13.94 5.95
CA VAL A 389 -4.74 -13.33 4.62
C VAL A 389 -3.51 -12.47 4.36
N TRP A 390 -3.01 -12.55 3.12
CA TRP A 390 -1.98 -11.64 2.63
C TRP A 390 -2.58 -10.28 2.28
N ILE A 391 -1.97 -9.23 2.81
CA ILE A 391 -2.36 -7.86 2.49
C ILE A 391 -1.11 -7.10 2.06
N VAL A 392 -1.17 -6.53 0.88
CA VAL A 392 -0.14 -5.60 0.40
C VAL A 392 -0.63 -4.19 0.66
N THR A 393 0.17 -3.40 1.37
CA THR A 393 -0.14 -2.00 1.66
C THR A 393 0.81 -1.05 0.96
N ASP A 394 0.33 0.13 0.61
CA ASP A 394 1.16 1.26 0.18
C ASP A 394 1.94 1.88 1.37
N MET A 395 2.67 2.96 1.10
CA MET A 395 3.46 3.68 2.11
C MET A 395 2.59 4.42 3.12
N GLU A 396 1.36 4.74 2.75
CA GLU A 396 0.33 5.35 3.59
C GLU A 396 -0.43 4.30 4.44
N GLY A 397 -0.12 3.01 4.26
CA GLY A 397 -0.73 1.90 4.99
C GLY A 397 -2.10 1.47 4.47
N ARG A 398 -2.51 1.93 3.28
CA ARG A 398 -3.77 1.53 2.65
C ARG A 398 -3.61 0.19 1.95
N PRO A 399 -4.60 -0.72 2.08
CA PRO A 399 -4.55 -2.01 1.38
C PRO A 399 -4.74 -1.78 -0.12
N VAL A 400 -3.82 -2.33 -0.92
CA VAL A 400 -3.87 -2.29 -2.38
C VAL A 400 -4.10 -3.68 -2.99
N VAL A 401 -3.67 -4.73 -2.28
CA VAL A 401 -4.03 -6.13 -2.59
C VAL A 401 -4.52 -6.81 -1.32
N GLY A 402 -5.66 -7.50 -1.41
CA GLY A 402 -6.30 -8.17 -0.29
C GLY A 402 -7.18 -7.23 0.53
N GLU A 403 -8.20 -7.79 1.19
CA GLU A 403 -9.11 -7.05 2.07
C GLU A 403 -8.69 -7.22 3.53
N LEU A 404 -8.77 -6.12 4.30
CA LEU A 404 -8.54 -6.15 5.74
C LEU A 404 -9.70 -6.88 6.43
N PRO A 405 -9.45 -8.00 7.16
CA PRO A 405 -10.49 -8.66 7.93
C PRO A 405 -11.04 -7.72 9.02
N GLU A 406 -12.36 -7.75 9.23
CA GLU A 406 -13.01 -7.00 10.31
C GLU A 406 -12.43 -7.39 11.68
N GLY A 407 -11.98 -6.40 12.45
CA GLY A 407 -11.36 -6.61 13.76
C GLY A 407 -9.93 -7.17 13.72
N SER A 408 -9.25 -7.11 12.57
CA SER A 408 -7.83 -7.50 12.46
C SER A 408 -6.92 -6.71 13.42
N ARG A 409 -6.02 -7.42 14.12
CA ARG A 409 -5.00 -6.84 15.01
C ARG A 409 -3.77 -6.34 14.23
N GLU A 410 -2.76 -5.83 14.94
CA GLU A 410 -1.43 -5.49 14.40
C GLU A 410 -0.89 -6.62 13.51
N PRO A 411 -0.17 -6.28 12.41
CA PRO A 411 0.38 -7.28 11.50
C PRO A 411 1.37 -8.20 12.23
N TRP A 412 1.26 -9.50 12.02
CA TRP A 412 2.20 -10.47 12.60
C TRP A 412 3.60 -10.32 12.02
N ILE A 413 3.64 -9.94 10.74
CA ILE A 413 4.85 -9.63 10.01
C ILE A 413 4.55 -8.57 8.96
N GLU A 414 5.53 -7.69 8.75
CA GLU A 414 5.52 -6.66 7.73
C GLU A 414 6.90 -6.63 7.08
N VAL A 415 6.96 -6.96 5.79
CA VAL A 415 8.21 -7.07 5.01
C VAL A 415 8.06 -6.22 3.75
N PRO A 416 9.06 -5.39 3.38
CA PRO A 416 9.03 -4.67 2.11
C PRO A 416 9.13 -5.65 0.93
N LEU A 417 8.38 -5.40 -0.15
CA LEU A 417 8.54 -6.18 -1.37
C LEU A 417 9.80 -5.74 -2.11
N SER A 418 10.70 -6.69 -2.38
CA SER A 418 12.01 -6.43 -3.02
C SER A 418 11.85 -5.86 -4.43
N ALA A 419 10.87 -6.37 -5.19
CA ALA A 419 10.59 -5.92 -6.55
C ALA A 419 9.70 -4.67 -6.64
N LEU A 420 9.05 -4.29 -5.53
CA LEU A 420 8.17 -3.12 -5.45
C LEU A 420 8.43 -2.40 -4.12
N PRO A 421 9.49 -1.57 -4.01
CA PRO A 421 10.01 -1.09 -2.74
C PRO A 421 9.09 -0.12 -1.98
N TYR A 422 8.03 0.37 -2.62
CA TYR A 422 7.00 1.21 -2.01
C TYR A 422 5.79 0.42 -1.48
N TYR A 423 5.83 -0.91 -1.60
CA TYR A 423 4.79 -1.78 -1.06
C TYR A 423 5.34 -2.66 0.04
N ARG A 424 4.48 -2.93 1.01
CA ARG A 424 4.78 -3.81 2.14
C ARG A 424 3.82 -4.98 2.12
N LEU A 425 4.38 -6.17 2.21
CA LEU A 425 3.63 -7.39 2.39
C LEU A 425 3.42 -7.60 3.88
N SER A 426 2.15 -7.75 4.28
CA SER A 426 1.76 -8.08 5.63
C SER A 426 0.90 -9.34 5.66
N ALA A 427 1.12 -10.19 6.66
CA ALA A 427 0.21 -11.28 6.96
C ALA A 427 -0.64 -10.89 8.17
N ARG A 428 -1.96 -10.97 8.03
CA ARG A 428 -2.91 -10.66 9.11
C ARG A 428 -3.89 -11.80 9.29
N ALA A 429 -4.18 -12.14 10.54
CA ALA A 429 -5.25 -13.08 10.86
C ALA A 429 -6.57 -12.39 11.13
N ALA A 430 -7.65 -13.06 10.73
CA ALA A 430 -8.99 -12.80 11.21
C ALA A 430 -9.04 -13.00 12.73
N SER A 431 -9.88 -12.21 13.39
CA SER A 431 -10.03 -12.19 14.84
C SER A 431 -10.53 -13.55 15.37
N GLY A 432 -9.59 -14.44 15.69
CA GLY A 432 -9.89 -15.79 16.21
C GLY A 432 -8.65 -16.59 16.61
N MET A 433 -7.53 -16.43 15.93
CA MET A 433 -6.31 -17.22 16.18
C MET A 433 -5.42 -16.68 17.32
N GLY A 434 -5.43 -15.37 17.59
CA GLY A 434 -4.57 -14.74 18.62
C GLY A 434 -5.22 -14.56 19.99
N GLY A 435 -6.30 -15.30 20.27
CA GLY A 435 -7.27 -14.96 21.31
C GLY A 435 -7.27 -15.81 22.58
N ASN A 436 -6.65 -17.00 22.59
CA ASN A 436 -6.75 -17.91 23.75
C ASN A 436 -5.40 -18.38 24.32
N SER A 437 -4.25 -17.83 23.89
CA SER A 437 -2.98 -18.03 24.61
C SER A 437 -2.88 -17.22 25.91
N SER A 438 -3.87 -16.36 26.19
CA SER A 438 -4.26 -16.09 27.59
C SER A 438 -5.01 -17.31 28.18
N ALA A 439 -4.44 -18.51 28.00
CA ALA A 439 -4.81 -19.71 28.71
C ALA A 439 -4.35 -19.49 30.15
N SER A 440 -5.18 -18.75 30.88
CA SER A 440 -5.40 -18.92 32.30
C SER A 440 -4.10 -19.13 33.11
N THR A 441 -3.17 -18.18 33.07
CA THR A 441 -2.16 -18.12 34.15
C THR A 441 -2.85 -17.83 35.48
N GLY A 442 -4.08 -17.29 35.45
CA GLY A 442 -4.97 -17.06 36.59
C GLY A 442 -5.10 -18.26 37.54
N PRO A 443 -5.66 -19.42 37.14
CA PRO A 443 -5.84 -20.56 38.03
C PRO A 443 -4.52 -21.11 38.58
N LEU A 444 -3.44 -21.18 37.80
CA LEU A 444 -2.15 -21.70 38.28
C LEU A 444 -1.48 -20.76 39.29
N LEU A 445 -1.53 -19.45 39.06
CA LEU A 445 -1.06 -18.44 40.02
C LEU A 445 -1.89 -18.46 41.31
N VAL A 446 -3.21 -18.66 41.19
CA VAL A 446 -4.12 -18.80 42.34
C VAL A 446 -3.79 -20.07 43.13
N TRP A 447 -3.58 -21.22 42.47
CA TRP A 447 -3.19 -22.46 43.15
C TRP A 447 -1.81 -22.35 43.82
N ALA A 448 -0.84 -21.70 43.18
CA ALA A 448 0.48 -21.47 43.77
C ALA A 448 0.41 -20.53 44.99
N LEU A 449 -0.41 -19.48 44.94
CA LEU A 449 -0.68 -18.59 46.07
C LEU A 449 -1.36 -19.36 47.22
N VAL A 450 -2.37 -20.18 46.92
CA VAL A 450 -3.07 -21.01 47.90
C VAL A 450 -2.11 -21.99 48.59
N LEU A 451 -1.23 -22.66 47.84
CA LEU A 451 -0.23 -23.57 48.40
C LEU A 451 0.81 -22.84 49.26
N SER A 452 1.24 -21.63 48.85
CA SER A 452 2.18 -20.81 49.62
C SER A 452 1.56 -20.34 50.94
N VAL A 453 0.33 -19.82 50.91
CA VAL A 453 -0.39 -19.39 52.12
C VAL A 453 -0.67 -20.59 53.03
N GLY A 454 -1.06 -21.73 52.46
CA GLY A 454 -1.31 -22.97 53.19
C GLY A 454 -0.08 -23.49 53.94
N SER A 455 1.12 -23.44 53.34
CA SER A 455 2.35 -23.90 53.99
C SER A 455 2.78 -23.00 55.15
N ILE A 456 2.60 -21.67 55.02
CA ILE A 456 2.85 -20.70 56.08
C ILE A 456 1.89 -20.93 57.27
N ALA A 457 0.59 -21.12 56.99
CA ALA A 457 -0.41 -21.38 58.01
C ALA A 457 -0.15 -22.71 58.76
N ALA A 458 0.23 -23.76 58.04
CA ALA A 458 0.61 -25.04 58.64
C ALA A 458 1.84 -24.92 59.55
N GLY A 459 2.86 -24.17 59.12
CA GLY A 459 4.04 -23.89 59.93
C GLY A 459 3.71 -23.14 61.23
N LEU A 460 2.84 -22.11 61.14
CA LEU A 460 2.36 -21.36 62.29
C LEU A 460 1.57 -22.24 63.28
N TYR A 461 0.71 -23.12 62.76
CA TYR A 461 -0.06 -24.05 63.58
C TYR A 461 0.84 -25.01 64.39
N VAL A 462 1.86 -25.59 63.75
CA VAL A 462 2.82 -26.48 64.42
C VAL A 462 3.61 -25.73 65.50
N ALA A 463 4.05 -24.49 65.22
CA ALA A 463 4.75 -23.67 66.19
C ALA A 463 3.90 -23.39 67.44
N LEU A 464 2.64 -22.95 67.25
CA LEU A 464 1.72 -22.66 68.35
C LEU A 464 1.40 -23.91 69.19
N ARG A 465 1.21 -25.06 68.54
CA ARG A 465 0.96 -26.33 69.23
C ARG A 465 2.16 -26.79 70.07
N THR A 466 3.37 -26.54 69.59
CA THR A 466 4.60 -26.90 70.30
C THR A 466 4.76 -26.04 71.57
N VAL A 467 4.58 -24.73 71.45
CA VAL A 467 4.63 -23.79 72.59
C VAL A 467 3.58 -24.13 73.65
N SER A 468 2.35 -24.46 73.22
CA SER A 468 1.25 -24.78 74.14
C SER A 468 1.54 -26.03 74.99
N ARG A 469 2.20 -27.05 74.43
CA ARG A 469 2.58 -28.28 75.16
C ARG A 469 3.65 -28.01 76.22
N GLU A 470 4.59 -27.12 75.93
CA GLU A 470 5.69 -26.80 76.84
C GLU A 470 5.22 -26.00 78.05
N ILE A 471 4.27 -25.08 77.85
CA ILE A 471 3.63 -24.33 78.93
C ILE A 471 2.86 -25.28 79.89
N ALA A 472 2.16 -26.28 79.35
CA ALA A 472 1.43 -27.26 80.16
C ALA A 472 2.39 -28.11 81.03
N SER A 473 3.53 -28.51 80.48
CA SER A 473 4.54 -29.29 81.23
C SER A 473 5.20 -28.49 82.35
N SER A 474 5.43 -27.19 82.15
CA SER A 474 6.04 -26.32 83.16
C SER A 474 5.13 -26.07 84.37
N ARG A 475 3.81 -25.93 84.15
CA ARG A 475 2.83 -25.75 85.24
C ARG A 475 2.77 -26.95 86.18
N ILE A 476 2.80 -28.18 85.64
CA ILE A 476 2.77 -29.42 86.43
C ILE A 476 3.98 -29.52 87.37
N GLN A 477 5.18 -29.10 86.92
CA GLN A 477 6.38 -29.12 87.76
C GLN A 477 6.29 -28.12 88.92
N SER A 478 5.73 -26.93 88.68
CA SER A 478 5.56 -25.90 89.71
C SER A 478 4.57 -26.35 90.80
N ASP A 479 3.43 -26.91 90.39
CA ASP A 479 2.40 -27.36 91.34
C ASP A 479 2.87 -28.57 92.15
N PHE A 480 3.62 -29.48 91.54
CA PHE A 480 4.24 -30.63 92.21
C PHE A 480 5.24 -30.19 93.30
N VAL A 481 6.17 -29.29 92.96
CA VAL A 481 7.18 -28.80 93.93
C VAL A 481 6.53 -28.08 95.11
N SER A 482 5.48 -27.29 94.85
CA SER A 482 4.75 -26.58 95.91
C SER A 482 4.01 -27.54 96.85
N SER A 483 3.33 -28.56 96.32
CA SER A 483 2.62 -29.57 97.10
C SER A 483 3.57 -30.39 97.98
N VAL A 484 4.66 -30.89 97.39
CA VAL A 484 5.67 -31.69 98.09
C VAL A 484 6.32 -30.91 99.24
N THR A 485 6.64 -29.64 99.02
CA THR A 485 7.25 -28.80 100.06
C THR A 485 6.33 -28.64 101.27
N HIS A 486 5.02 -28.53 101.03
CA HIS A 486 4.05 -28.34 102.10
C HIS A 486 3.83 -29.60 102.93
N GLU A 487 3.89 -30.78 102.31
CA GLU A 487 3.75 -32.07 103.01
C GLU A 487 4.98 -32.45 103.84
N LEU A 488 6.19 -32.03 103.42
CA LEU A 488 7.43 -32.30 104.16
C LEU A 488 7.63 -31.39 105.39
N LYS A 489 7.09 -30.16 105.35
CA LYS A 489 7.31 -29.18 106.42
C LYS A 489 6.64 -29.58 107.73
N THR A 490 5.46 -30.19 107.67
CA THR A 490 4.67 -30.63 108.83
C THR A 490 5.39 -31.67 109.69
N PRO A 491 5.82 -32.84 109.16
CA PRO A 491 6.54 -33.84 109.95
C PRO A 491 7.90 -33.32 110.45
N LEU A 492 8.60 -32.51 109.66
CA LEU A 492 9.86 -31.90 110.07
C LEU A 492 9.68 -30.97 111.28
N THR A 493 8.61 -30.19 111.30
CA THR A 493 8.28 -29.28 112.41
C THR A 493 7.93 -30.08 113.67
N ALA A 494 7.19 -31.19 113.54
CA ALA A 494 6.88 -32.08 114.66
C ALA A 494 8.14 -32.70 115.28
N ILE A 495 9.07 -33.21 114.45
CA ILE A 495 10.39 -33.71 114.88
C ILE A 495 11.15 -32.64 115.66
N GLN A 496 11.21 -31.42 115.13
CA GLN A 496 11.89 -30.31 115.80
C GLN A 496 11.28 -30.00 117.17
N ILE A 497 9.95 -29.96 117.28
CA ILE A 497 9.25 -29.71 118.54
C ILE A 497 9.56 -30.81 119.58
N PHE A 498 9.53 -32.09 119.19
CA PHE A 498 9.83 -33.19 120.11
C PHE A 498 11.30 -33.20 120.57
N VAL A 499 12.24 -32.92 119.66
CA VAL A 499 13.67 -32.77 120.02
C VAL A 499 13.88 -31.62 120.99
N GLU A 500 13.26 -30.46 120.75
CA GLU A 500 13.40 -29.31 121.64
C GLU A 500 12.78 -29.59 123.02
N THR A 501 11.62 -30.25 123.05
CA THR A 501 10.95 -30.65 124.31
C THR A 501 11.81 -31.58 125.15
N LEU A 502 12.51 -32.54 124.53
CA LEU A 502 13.47 -33.42 125.22
C LEU A 502 14.72 -32.64 125.67
N ARG A 503 15.21 -31.72 124.85
CA ARG A 503 16.45 -30.97 125.12
C ARG A 503 16.28 -29.97 126.26
N GLU A 504 15.10 -29.35 126.36
CA GLU A 504 14.76 -28.42 127.45
C GLU A 504 14.46 -29.12 128.78
N GLY A 505 14.52 -30.46 128.83
CA GLY A 505 14.28 -31.24 130.05
C GLY A 505 12.82 -31.21 130.52
N ARG A 506 11.87 -30.83 129.65
CA ARG A 506 10.43 -30.71 129.96
C ARG A 506 9.71 -32.06 130.12
N VAL A 507 10.46 -33.16 130.08
CA VAL A 507 9.96 -34.53 130.13
C VAL A 507 10.49 -35.17 131.41
N GLU A 508 9.63 -35.27 132.43
CA GLU A 508 10.03 -35.58 133.80
C GLU A 508 9.76 -37.05 134.14
N GLY A 509 10.37 -37.97 133.37
CA GLY A 509 10.37 -39.39 133.71
C GLY A 509 10.74 -40.32 132.55
N PRO A 510 11.32 -41.51 132.86
CA PRO A 510 11.80 -42.45 131.84
C PRO A 510 10.70 -43.01 130.92
N ARG A 511 9.43 -42.91 131.32
CA ARG A 511 8.27 -43.33 130.50
C ARG A 511 7.93 -42.30 129.43
N GLU A 512 7.78 -41.03 129.81
CA GLU A 512 7.45 -39.94 128.87
C GLU A 512 8.59 -39.70 127.87
N THR A 513 9.85 -39.90 128.29
CA THR A 513 11.00 -39.85 127.38
C THR A 513 10.89 -40.90 126.28
N ARG A 514 10.44 -42.12 126.60
CA ARG A 514 10.21 -43.17 125.59
C ARG A 514 9.09 -42.80 124.64
N GLU A 515 7.96 -42.30 125.15
CA GLU A 515 6.84 -41.87 124.30
C GLU A 515 7.25 -40.75 123.31
N CYS A 516 8.07 -39.79 123.76
CA CYS A 516 8.60 -38.74 122.89
C CYS A 516 9.58 -39.28 121.85
N LEU A 517 10.45 -40.23 122.22
CA LEU A 517 11.35 -40.90 121.28
C LEU A 517 10.59 -41.76 120.25
N ASP A 518 9.50 -42.42 120.65
CA ASP A 518 8.65 -43.21 119.77
C ASP A 518 7.90 -42.32 118.76
N LEU A 519 7.39 -41.15 119.20
CA LEU A 519 6.79 -40.15 118.31
C LEU A 519 7.81 -39.58 117.31
N LEU A 520 9.03 -39.29 117.77
CA LEU A 520 10.14 -38.89 116.91
C LEU A 520 10.45 -39.93 115.84
N ALA A 521 10.54 -41.20 116.23
CA ALA A 521 10.78 -42.31 115.31
C ALA A 521 9.64 -42.45 114.29
N ALA A 522 8.39 -42.29 114.72
CA ALA A 522 7.22 -42.36 113.84
C ALA A 522 7.19 -41.23 112.79
N GLU A 523 7.50 -39.99 113.19
CA GLU A 523 7.56 -38.86 112.26
C GLU A 523 8.76 -38.96 111.31
N ALA A 524 9.92 -39.41 111.80
CA ALA A 524 11.08 -39.67 110.95
C ALA A 524 10.78 -40.76 109.89
N ALA A 525 10.08 -41.83 110.28
CA ALA A 525 9.63 -42.87 109.35
C ALA A 525 8.59 -42.34 108.34
N THR A 526 7.72 -41.42 108.75
CA THR A 526 6.74 -40.79 107.86
C THR A 526 7.40 -39.88 106.83
N LEU A 527 8.36 -39.04 107.26
CA LEU A 527 9.15 -38.20 106.37
C LEU A 527 9.98 -39.04 105.37
N SER A 528 10.57 -40.14 105.85
CA SER A 528 11.31 -41.08 104.98
C SER A 528 10.42 -41.73 103.92
N ARG A 529 9.19 -42.15 104.27
CA ARG A 529 8.20 -42.66 103.30
C ARG A 529 7.76 -41.60 102.29
N LEU A 530 7.61 -40.35 102.72
CA LEU A 530 7.27 -39.22 101.84
C LEU A 530 8.37 -38.96 100.81
N ILE A 531 9.64 -38.95 101.24
CA ILE A 531 10.80 -38.84 100.34
C ILE A 531 10.86 -40.01 99.36
N GLN A 532 10.63 -41.24 99.83
CA GLN A 532 10.64 -42.41 98.95
C GLN A 532 9.56 -42.30 97.86
N ARG A 533 8.35 -41.85 98.21
CA ARG A 533 7.25 -41.62 97.25
C ARG A 533 7.57 -40.53 96.21
N ILE A 534 8.47 -39.59 96.50
CA ILE A 534 8.89 -38.54 95.55
C ILE A 534 10.00 -39.04 94.62
N LEU A 535 10.82 -39.96 95.10
CA LEU A 535 11.97 -40.50 94.38
C LEU A 535 11.54 -41.59 93.37
N ASP A 536 10.47 -42.31 93.69
CA ASP A 536 9.77 -43.26 92.82
C ASP A 536 8.85 -42.52 91.82
#